data_AF-A0AA86MPN2-F1
#
_entry.id   AF-A0AA86MPN2-F1
#
_cell.length_a   1.000
_cell.length_b   1.000
_cell.length_c   1.000
_cell.angle_alpha   90.00
_cell.angle_beta   90.00
_cell.angle_gamma   90.00
#
_symmetry.space_group_name_H-M   'P 1'
#
loop_
_entity.id
_entity.type
_entity.pdbx_description
1 polymer ?
#
loop_
_entity_poly.entity_id
_entity_poly.type
_entity_poly.pdbx_seq_one_letter_code
_entity_poly.pdbx_strand_id
1 'polypeptide(L)'
;MEYDDNEILDAFQSDYNREIEESFVNMLCDTEYLKLFFINENEAFTDGRNIIVDPALDEMYKDRTALYKAEEYLGCEHKLCEDKWLALKIVTRSQSIHESLHIIFTHFPLFCVNDVRSITNARLKTLSLIANIIEDAFIEAAGCSYFDNIEFYLKFGRVSRLFASNPKEGTVKKAFHNDHMHDYKKSQNINNKSIGLKKHMVRSFKLKNKLSNIVDKLHKDKCELLMIYLDYMATDLLYPMVIQPAPIFAIRKYVNATKELFHSGMICGNHYERHKYVQKIFDIIENLIPKDDKNIDETILRQKLGAIKTHESKNDSPMDINSQGKEIKITKVLFGGSDNNNEQWKQIINKLNSEKENVLRLFLRKANMKNYMEVFLMTAEFIKM
;
A
#
# COMPACT_ATOMS: atom_id res chain seq x y z
N MET A 1 12.53 22.63 21.85
CA MET A 1 12.94 21.34 22.42
C MET A 1 12.72 20.35 21.30
N GLU A 2 13.81 19.88 20.67
CA GLU A 2 13.73 18.89 19.60
C GLU A 2 13.64 17.53 20.30
N TYR A 3 12.48 16.88 20.23
CA TYR A 3 12.26 15.58 20.87
C TYR A 3 12.97 14.49 20.08
N ASP A 4 13.43 13.44 20.77
CA ASP A 4 13.96 12.25 20.09
C ASP A 4 12.85 11.55 19.29
N ASP A 5 13.23 10.82 18.24
CA ASP A 5 12.29 10.09 17.38
C ASP A 5 11.41 9.13 18.18
N ASN A 6 12.02 8.42 19.13
CA ASN A 6 11.32 7.45 19.98
C ASN A 6 10.34 8.14 20.92
N GLU A 7 10.70 9.29 21.51
CA GLU A 7 9.82 10.03 22.40
C GLU A 7 8.57 10.55 21.66
N ILE A 8 8.73 11.02 20.42
CA ILE A 8 7.61 11.47 19.59
C ILE A 8 6.71 10.28 19.24
N LEU A 9 7.29 9.15 18.83
CA LEU A 9 6.55 7.95 18.48
C LEU A 9 5.78 7.40 19.69
N ASP A 10 6.43 7.31 20.86
CA ASP A 10 5.79 6.86 22.11
C ASP A 10 4.65 7.78 22.52
N ALA A 11 4.83 9.10 22.42
CA ALA A 11 3.77 10.06 22.69
C ALA A 11 2.59 9.89 21.71
N PHE A 12 2.88 9.64 20.43
CA PHE A 12 1.88 9.39 19.40
C PHE A 12 1.14 8.06 19.63
N GLN A 13 1.84 7.02 20.08
CA GLN A 13 1.28 5.71 20.35
C GLN A 13 0.56 5.61 21.71
N SER A 14 0.45 6.73 22.45
CA SER A 14 -0.29 6.77 23.71
C SER A 14 -1.77 6.41 23.54
N ASP A 15 -2.37 5.82 24.59
CA ASP A 15 -3.79 5.46 24.64
C ASP A 15 -4.72 6.63 24.27
N TYR A 16 -4.35 7.84 24.69
CA TYR A 16 -5.13 9.04 24.40
C TYR A 16 -5.21 9.33 22.89
N ASN A 17 -4.09 9.24 22.17
CA ASN A 17 -4.11 9.45 20.73
C ASN A 17 -4.73 8.24 19.99
N ARG A 18 -4.54 7.02 20.51
CA ARG A 18 -5.25 5.82 20.02
C ARG A 18 -6.77 6.00 20.09
N GLU A 19 -7.30 6.51 21.21
CA GLU A 19 -8.73 6.80 21.37
C GLU A 19 -9.24 7.87 20.39
N ILE A 20 -8.42 8.87 20.07
CA ILE A 20 -8.75 9.87 19.03
C ILE A 20 -8.84 9.21 17.65
N GLU A 21 -7.89 8.35 17.29
CA GLU A 21 -7.95 7.59 16.03
C GLU A 21 -9.13 6.61 16.02
N GLU A 22 -9.40 5.91 17.12
CA GLU A 22 -10.55 5.01 17.29
C GLU A 22 -11.87 5.76 17.11
N SER A 23 -12.01 6.94 17.71
CA SER A 23 -13.20 7.78 17.53
C SER A 23 -13.36 8.25 16.09
N PHE A 24 -12.25 8.57 15.41
CA PHE A 24 -12.29 8.93 14.00
C PHE A 24 -12.79 7.78 13.11
N VAL A 25 -12.25 6.57 13.26
CA VAL A 25 -12.66 5.42 12.41
C VAL A 25 -14.10 4.99 12.69
N ASN A 26 -14.55 5.08 13.94
CA ASN A 26 -15.94 4.85 14.32
C ASN A 26 -16.88 5.87 13.65
N MET A 27 -16.53 7.16 13.67
CA MET A 27 -17.27 8.20 12.96
C MET A 27 -17.28 7.97 11.44
N LEU A 28 -16.13 7.59 10.85
CA LEU A 28 -16.01 7.36 9.42
C LEU A 28 -16.85 6.16 8.93
N CYS A 29 -16.87 5.09 9.73
CA CYS A 29 -17.61 3.86 9.44
C CYS A 29 -19.07 3.88 9.92
N ASP A 30 -19.52 4.96 10.57
CA ASP A 30 -20.86 5.10 11.16
C ASP A 30 -21.20 3.94 12.14
N THR A 31 -20.30 3.70 13.09
CA THR A 31 -20.40 2.62 14.09
C THR A 31 -19.70 3.03 15.39
N GLU A 32 -19.97 2.33 16.50
CA GLU A 32 -19.33 2.58 17.81
C GLU A 32 -18.53 1.37 18.33
N TYR A 33 -18.51 0.28 17.57
CA TYR A 33 -17.97 -1.00 18.02
C TYR A 33 -16.57 -1.30 17.49
N LEU A 34 -16.02 -0.44 16.62
CA LEU A 34 -14.68 -0.66 16.07
C LEU A 34 -13.63 -0.34 17.13
N LYS A 35 -12.63 -1.21 17.20
CA LYS A 35 -11.43 -0.99 18.01
C LYS A 35 -10.23 -0.73 17.14
N LEU A 36 -9.41 0.25 17.55
CA LEU A 36 -8.18 0.60 16.84
C LEU A 36 -6.97 0.26 17.71
N PHE A 37 -6.01 -0.42 17.09
CA PHE A 37 -4.76 -0.81 17.73
C PHE A 37 -3.57 -0.25 16.95
N PHE A 38 -2.61 0.30 17.69
CA PHE A 38 -1.29 0.59 17.16
C PHE A 38 -0.39 -0.62 17.34
N ILE A 39 0.36 -0.94 16.30
CA ILE A 39 1.41 -1.96 16.29
C ILE A 39 2.71 -1.37 15.71
N ASN A 40 3.78 -2.16 15.74
CA ASN A 40 5.11 -1.80 15.21
C ASN A 40 5.67 -2.94 14.34
N GLU A 41 4.83 -3.53 13.47
CA GLU A 41 5.18 -4.72 12.65
C GLU A 41 5.31 -4.44 11.14
N ASN A 42 5.19 -3.17 10.74
CA ASN A 42 5.20 -2.66 9.38
C ASN A 42 4.00 -3.12 8.54
N GLU A 43 2.81 -3.13 9.14
CA GLU A 43 1.57 -3.53 8.48
C GLU A 43 0.37 -2.75 9.02
N ALA A 44 -0.67 -2.68 8.19
CA ALA A 44 -2.03 -2.34 8.59
C ALA A 44 -2.94 -3.46 8.12
N PHE A 45 -4.10 -3.64 8.75
CA PHE A 45 -5.16 -4.53 8.27
C PHE A 45 -6.43 -4.32 9.09
N THR A 46 -7.54 -4.90 8.64
CA THR A 46 -8.78 -5.02 9.40
C THR A 46 -9.29 -6.44 9.36
N ASP A 47 -9.86 -6.90 10.46
CA ASP A 47 -10.64 -8.14 10.48
C ASP A 47 -12.15 -7.88 10.32
N GLY A 48 -12.57 -6.61 10.23
CA GLY A 48 -13.96 -6.18 10.16
C GLY A 48 -14.54 -5.69 11.51
N ARG A 49 -13.83 -5.87 12.63
CA ARG A 49 -14.15 -5.30 13.95
C ARG A 49 -13.00 -4.49 14.54
N ASN A 50 -11.78 -4.90 14.22
CA ASN A 50 -10.55 -4.29 14.68
C ASN A 50 -9.84 -3.69 13.47
N ILE A 51 -9.36 -2.45 13.61
CA ILE A 51 -8.45 -1.81 12.68
C ILE A 51 -7.07 -1.79 13.34
N ILE A 52 -6.10 -2.39 12.66
CA ILE A 52 -4.72 -2.47 13.09
C ILE A 52 -3.92 -1.56 12.16
N VAL A 53 -3.16 -0.63 12.72
CA VAL A 53 -2.30 0.29 11.96
C VAL A 53 -0.93 0.43 12.61
N ASP A 54 0.08 0.68 11.78
CA ASP A 54 1.44 0.98 12.24
C ASP A 54 1.77 2.45 11.97
N PRO A 55 1.77 3.32 13.00
CA PRO A 55 2.16 4.72 12.84
C PRO A 55 3.58 4.90 12.29
N ALA A 56 4.47 3.94 12.53
CA ALA A 56 5.86 3.94 12.08
C ALA A 56 6.08 3.16 10.78
N LEU A 57 5.01 2.85 10.02
CA LEU A 57 5.08 2.17 8.73
C LEU A 57 6.16 2.78 7.81
N ASP A 58 7.04 1.91 7.31
CA ASP A 58 8.23 2.15 6.49
C ASP A 58 9.18 3.20 7.07
N GLU A 59 9.08 3.46 8.38
CA GLU A 59 9.70 4.57 9.08
C GLU A 59 9.44 5.94 8.42
N MET A 60 8.32 6.05 7.69
CA MET A 60 8.01 7.17 6.80
C MET A 60 8.05 8.52 7.53
N TYR A 61 7.64 8.55 8.80
CA TYR A 61 7.58 9.77 9.59
C TYR A 61 8.94 10.46 9.82
N LYS A 62 10.06 9.73 9.72
CA LYS A 62 11.42 10.26 9.82
C LYS A 62 12.16 10.31 8.49
N ASP A 63 11.59 9.75 7.42
CA ASP A 63 12.15 9.82 6.06
C ASP A 63 11.84 11.17 5.40
N ARG A 64 12.59 12.19 5.79
CA ARG A 64 12.44 13.56 5.28
C ARG A 64 12.53 13.64 3.75
N THR A 65 13.34 12.79 3.12
CA THR A 65 13.51 12.82 1.66
C THR A 65 12.29 12.25 0.96
N ALA A 66 11.77 11.11 1.45
CA ALA A 66 10.55 10.53 0.90
C ALA A 66 9.34 11.44 1.08
N LEU A 67 9.19 12.01 2.28
CA LEU A 67 8.14 12.98 2.59
C LEU A 67 8.21 14.20 1.67
N TYR A 68 9.39 14.79 1.50
CA TYR A 68 9.57 15.96 0.62
C TYR A 68 9.12 15.67 -0.82
N LYS A 69 9.53 14.52 -1.38
CA LYS A 69 9.15 14.11 -2.75
C LYS A 69 7.66 13.81 -2.86
N ALA A 70 7.06 13.23 -1.82
CA ALA A 70 5.63 12.98 -1.80
C ALA A 70 4.84 14.29 -1.77
N GLU A 71 5.26 15.26 -0.96
CA GLU A 71 4.66 16.60 -0.91
C GLU A 71 4.81 17.36 -2.23
N GLU A 72 5.99 17.29 -2.84
CA GLU A 72 6.25 17.87 -4.17
C GLU A 72 5.32 17.27 -5.23
N TYR A 73 5.18 15.94 -5.25
CA TYR A 73 4.29 15.26 -6.18
C TYR A 73 2.82 15.65 -5.97
N LEU A 74 2.37 15.75 -4.72
CA LEU A 74 1.00 16.12 -4.38
C LEU A 74 0.75 17.63 -4.54
N GLY A 75 1.80 18.42 -4.77
CA GLY A 75 1.74 19.87 -4.95
C GLY A 75 1.35 20.60 -3.66
N CYS A 76 1.72 20.08 -2.49
CA CYS A 76 1.43 20.68 -1.19
C CYS A 76 2.66 21.30 -0.53
N GLU A 77 2.44 22.18 0.46
CA GLU A 77 3.53 22.80 1.22
C GLU A 77 4.31 21.74 2.01
N HIS A 78 5.64 21.90 2.07
CA HIS A 78 6.58 20.98 2.71
C HIS A 78 6.51 21.03 4.25
N LYS A 79 5.43 20.53 4.85
CA LYS A 79 5.20 20.54 6.31
C LYS A 79 5.46 19.20 6.97
N LEU A 80 5.18 18.08 6.30
CA LEU A 80 5.39 16.74 6.82
C LEU A 80 6.87 16.42 6.94
N CYS A 81 7.69 16.78 5.95
CA CYS A 81 9.13 16.57 6.02
C CYS A 81 9.85 17.46 7.07
N GLU A 82 9.13 18.43 7.64
CA GLU A 82 9.58 19.32 8.71
C GLU A 82 9.02 18.94 10.08
N ASP A 83 7.89 18.23 10.15
CA ASP A 83 7.17 17.92 11.39
C ASP A 83 6.79 16.43 11.47
N LYS A 84 7.61 15.69 12.23
CA LYS A 84 7.45 14.24 12.46
C LYS A 84 6.08 13.88 13.05
N TRP A 85 5.48 14.74 13.87
CA TRP A 85 4.15 14.48 14.44
C TRP A 85 3.08 14.52 13.36
N LEU A 86 3.14 15.54 12.48
CA LEU A 86 2.21 15.64 11.36
C LEU A 86 2.42 14.47 10.39
N ALA A 87 3.66 14.06 10.16
CA ALA A 87 3.97 12.89 9.36
C ALA A 87 3.37 11.60 9.95
N LEU A 88 3.59 11.31 11.24
CA LEU A 88 2.96 10.19 11.96
C LEU A 88 1.44 10.21 11.81
N LYS A 89 0.84 11.39 11.97
CA LYS A 89 -0.61 11.57 11.89
C LYS A 89 -1.15 11.28 10.49
N ILE A 90 -0.51 11.80 9.44
CA ILE A 90 -0.92 11.55 8.05
C ILE A 90 -0.72 10.08 7.68
N VAL A 91 0.42 9.47 8.05
CA VAL A 91 0.73 8.05 7.81
C VAL A 91 -0.29 7.15 8.50
N THR A 92 -0.64 7.44 9.75
CA THR A 92 -1.64 6.68 10.50
C THR A 92 -3.04 6.86 9.90
N ARG A 93 -3.39 8.10 9.53
CA ARG A 93 -4.72 8.43 9.02
C ARG A 93 -4.95 7.86 7.62
N SER A 94 -3.93 7.79 6.77
CA SER A 94 -4.05 7.13 5.45
C SER A 94 -4.35 5.64 5.60
N GLN A 95 -3.63 4.94 6.50
CA GLN A 95 -3.90 3.53 6.83
C GLN A 95 -5.31 3.37 7.41
N SER A 96 -5.66 4.16 8.42
CA SER A 96 -6.96 4.07 9.10
C SER A 96 -8.13 4.30 8.15
N ILE A 97 -8.01 5.25 7.22
CA ILE A 97 -9.02 5.49 6.18
C ILE A 97 -9.10 4.29 5.24
N HIS A 98 -7.97 3.78 4.74
CA HIS A 98 -7.96 2.62 3.84
C HIS A 98 -8.65 1.40 4.47
N GLU A 99 -8.29 1.02 5.70
CA GLU A 99 -8.92 -0.12 6.39
C GLU A 99 -10.39 0.14 6.74
N SER A 100 -10.77 1.39 7.03
CA SER A 100 -12.17 1.76 7.22
C SER A 100 -13.00 1.58 5.94
N LEU A 101 -12.41 1.85 4.78
CA LEU A 101 -13.10 1.65 3.50
C LEU A 101 -13.34 0.17 3.22
N HIS A 102 -12.45 -0.73 3.64
CA HIS A 102 -12.73 -2.16 3.62
C HIS A 102 -13.96 -2.52 4.47
N ILE A 103 -14.05 -2.00 5.71
CA ILE A 103 -15.23 -2.22 6.56
C ILE A 103 -16.53 -1.76 5.89
N ILE A 104 -16.49 -0.60 5.22
CA ILE A 104 -17.68 -0.01 4.58
C ILE A 104 -18.07 -0.75 3.29
N PHE A 105 -17.11 -1.09 2.43
CA PHE A 105 -17.36 -1.45 1.03
C PHE A 105 -17.02 -2.89 0.66
N THR A 106 -16.25 -3.60 1.49
CA THR A 106 -15.83 -4.98 1.23
C THR A 106 -16.80 -5.98 1.84
N HIS A 107 -17.06 -7.05 1.07
CA HIS A 107 -17.82 -8.20 1.54
C HIS A 107 -16.90 -9.14 2.34
N PHE A 108 -17.30 -9.47 3.57
CA PHE A 108 -16.57 -10.38 4.45
C PHE A 108 -17.45 -11.58 4.84
N PRO A 109 -16.93 -12.82 4.79
CA PRO A 109 -15.64 -13.20 4.21
C PRO A 109 -15.61 -13.06 2.68
N LEU A 110 -14.43 -12.89 2.09
CA LEU A 110 -14.29 -12.78 0.64
C LEU A 110 -14.85 -14.02 -0.09
N PHE A 111 -15.52 -13.80 -1.22
CA PHE A 111 -16.09 -14.88 -2.05
C PHE A 111 -15.04 -15.90 -2.53
N CYS A 112 -13.76 -15.51 -2.59
CA CYS A 112 -12.64 -16.39 -2.96
C CYS A 112 -12.56 -17.65 -2.08
N VAL A 113 -12.91 -17.55 -0.79
CA VAL A 113 -12.82 -18.68 0.16
C VAL A 113 -13.77 -19.82 -0.22
N ASN A 114 -14.95 -19.47 -0.76
CA ASN A 114 -16.00 -20.42 -1.15
C ASN A 114 -16.07 -20.66 -2.66
N ASP A 115 -15.11 -20.15 -3.45
CA ASP A 115 -15.11 -20.33 -4.89
C ASP A 115 -14.73 -21.77 -5.27
N VAL A 116 -15.48 -22.37 -6.19
CA VAL A 116 -15.23 -23.72 -6.72
C VAL A 116 -13.85 -23.87 -7.37
N ARG A 117 -13.19 -22.77 -7.73
CA ARG A 117 -11.82 -22.76 -8.26
C ARG A 117 -10.76 -22.88 -7.16
N SER A 118 -11.09 -22.63 -5.89
CA SER A 118 -10.18 -22.65 -4.74
C SER A 118 -9.84 -24.05 -4.24
N ILE A 119 -9.56 -24.98 -5.15
CA ILE A 119 -9.31 -26.41 -4.83
C ILE A 119 -7.90 -26.72 -4.32
N THR A 120 -6.95 -25.78 -4.44
CA THR A 120 -5.59 -25.88 -3.89
C THR A 120 -5.17 -24.54 -3.27
N ASN A 121 -4.16 -24.53 -2.41
CA ASN A 121 -3.68 -23.31 -1.77
C ASN A 121 -3.16 -22.29 -2.80
N ALA A 122 -2.45 -22.75 -3.83
CA ALA A 122 -1.95 -21.88 -4.90
C ALA A 122 -3.10 -21.19 -5.67
N ARG A 123 -4.20 -21.91 -5.90
CA ARG A 123 -5.37 -21.37 -6.61
C ARG A 123 -6.17 -20.39 -5.75
N LEU A 124 -6.44 -20.76 -4.50
CA LEU A 124 -7.07 -19.86 -3.53
C LEU A 124 -6.26 -18.57 -3.38
N LYS A 125 -4.94 -18.69 -3.20
CA LYS A 125 -4.03 -17.56 -3.11
C LYS A 125 -4.04 -16.68 -4.36
N THR A 126 -4.07 -17.28 -5.54
CA THR A 126 -4.17 -16.52 -6.80
C THR A 126 -5.49 -15.76 -6.90
N LEU A 127 -6.61 -16.38 -6.51
CA LEU A 127 -7.93 -15.71 -6.45
C LEU A 127 -7.90 -14.53 -5.48
N SER A 128 -7.38 -14.73 -4.26
CA SER A 128 -7.22 -13.67 -3.28
C SER A 128 -6.36 -12.53 -3.84
N LEU A 129 -5.20 -12.80 -4.44
CA LEU A 129 -4.36 -11.74 -5.00
C LEU A 129 -5.05 -10.93 -6.10
N ILE A 130 -5.80 -11.57 -7.00
CA ILE A 130 -6.59 -10.87 -8.02
C ILE A 130 -7.68 -10.01 -7.35
N ALA A 131 -8.38 -10.58 -6.36
CA ALA A 131 -9.40 -9.90 -5.60
C ALA A 131 -8.83 -8.66 -4.89
N ASN A 132 -7.70 -8.77 -4.19
CA ASN A 132 -7.07 -7.65 -3.48
C ASN A 132 -6.71 -6.51 -4.42
N ILE A 133 -6.12 -6.80 -5.58
CA ILE A 133 -5.78 -5.77 -6.57
C ILE A 133 -7.03 -4.99 -6.97
N ILE A 134 -8.13 -5.69 -7.25
CA ILE A 134 -9.39 -5.07 -7.65
C ILE A 134 -10.05 -4.35 -6.47
N GLU A 135 -10.08 -4.97 -5.30
CA GLU A 135 -10.79 -4.52 -4.12
C GLU A 135 -10.14 -3.26 -3.55
N ASP A 136 -8.82 -3.22 -3.40
CA ASP A 136 -8.09 -2.03 -2.95
C ASP A 136 -8.31 -0.85 -3.90
N ALA A 137 -8.29 -1.11 -5.22
CA ALA A 137 -8.57 -0.07 -6.21
C ALA A 137 -10.03 0.41 -6.14
N PHE A 138 -10.96 -0.53 -5.95
CA PHE A 138 -12.39 -0.25 -5.81
C PHE A 138 -12.70 0.56 -4.55
N ILE A 139 -12.22 0.14 -3.37
CA ILE A 139 -12.54 0.80 -2.11
C ILE A 139 -12.00 2.23 -2.07
N GLU A 140 -10.84 2.50 -2.68
CA GLU A 140 -10.29 3.85 -2.81
C GLU A 140 -11.13 4.72 -3.76
N ALA A 141 -11.55 4.16 -4.92
CA ALA A 141 -12.45 4.86 -5.83
C ALA A 141 -13.84 5.10 -5.22
N ALA A 142 -14.38 4.11 -4.50
CA ALA A 142 -15.63 4.17 -3.76
C ALA A 142 -15.56 5.25 -2.67
N GLY A 143 -14.47 5.25 -1.90
CA GLY A 143 -14.19 6.26 -0.90
C GLY A 143 -14.16 7.67 -1.49
N CYS A 144 -13.40 7.88 -2.58
CA CYS A 144 -13.36 9.18 -3.27
C CYS A 144 -14.68 9.58 -3.93
N SER A 145 -15.55 8.62 -4.23
CA SER A 145 -16.91 8.87 -4.75
C SER A 145 -17.92 9.18 -3.64
N TYR A 146 -17.66 8.71 -2.41
CA TYR A 146 -18.57 8.80 -1.27
C TYR A 146 -18.22 9.94 -0.31
N PHE A 147 -16.94 10.25 -0.15
CA PHE A 147 -16.41 11.25 0.79
C PHE A 147 -15.61 12.32 0.06
N ASP A 148 -15.88 13.59 0.36
CA ASP A 148 -15.20 14.72 -0.29
C ASP A 148 -13.74 14.90 0.16
N ASN A 149 -13.43 14.53 1.41
CA ASN A 149 -12.21 15.01 2.10
C ASN A 149 -11.14 13.94 2.36
N ILE A 150 -11.28 12.72 1.82
CA ILE A 150 -10.34 11.62 2.11
C ILE A 150 -9.29 11.39 1.03
N GLU A 151 -9.50 11.94 -0.17
CA GLU A 151 -8.66 11.69 -1.34
C GLU A 151 -7.19 12.01 -1.10
N PHE A 152 -6.89 13.13 -0.44
CA PHE A 152 -5.51 13.50 -0.11
C PHE A 152 -4.80 12.41 0.69
N TYR A 153 -5.45 11.83 1.71
CA TYR A 153 -4.86 10.81 2.56
C TYR A 153 -4.58 9.52 1.78
N LEU A 154 -5.50 9.12 0.91
CA LEU A 154 -5.34 7.94 0.06
C LEU A 154 -4.21 8.14 -0.96
N LYS A 155 -4.17 9.29 -1.63
CA LYS A 155 -3.07 9.66 -2.54
C LYS A 155 -1.74 9.68 -1.81
N PHE A 156 -1.68 10.29 -0.63
CA PHE A 156 -0.48 10.31 0.19
C PHE A 156 -0.02 8.89 0.54
N GLY A 157 -0.93 7.99 0.95
CA GLY A 157 -0.60 6.61 1.27
C GLY A 157 0.06 5.87 0.09
N ARG A 158 -0.47 6.05 -1.14
CA ARG A 158 0.11 5.47 -2.36
C ARG A 158 1.44 6.11 -2.75
N VAL A 159 1.49 7.44 -2.76
CA VAL A 159 2.64 8.21 -3.27
C VAL A 159 3.85 8.12 -2.34
N SER A 160 3.65 8.26 -1.02
CA SER A 160 4.75 8.24 -0.05
C SER A 160 5.53 6.93 -0.11
N ARG A 161 4.82 5.80 -0.22
CA ARG A 161 5.42 4.48 -0.43
C ARG A 161 6.30 4.36 -1.67
N LEU A 162 6.08 5.15 -2.73
CA LEU A 162 6.97 5.13 -3.90
C LEU A 162 8.37 5.67 -3.62
N PHE A 163 8.51 6.47 -2.55
CA PHE A 163 9.75 7.18 -2.22
C PHE A 163 10.44 6.68 -0.96
N ALA A 164 9.83 5.78 -0.19
CA ALA A 164 10.33 5.27 1.09
C ALA A 164 11.77 4.70 0.96
N SER A 165 12.68 5.14 1.84
CA SER A 165 14.09 4.73 1.85
C SER A 165 14.33 3.44 2.65
N ASN A 166 13.50 3.19 3.66
CA ASN A 166 13.54 1.97 4.50
C ASN A 166 12.29 1.13 4.32
N PRO A 167 12.00 0.66 3.11
CA PRO A 167 10.99 -0.37 2.99
C PRO A 167 11.49 -1.66 3.63
N LYS A 168 10.69 -2.28 4.48
CA LYS A 168 10.99 -3.66 4.89
C LYS A 168 11.01 -4.53 3.61
N GLU A 169 12.17 -5.14 3.33
CA GLU A 169 12.58 -5.81 2.08
C GLU A 169 11.67 -5.61 0.87
N GLY A 170 11.93 -4.57 0.06
CA GLY A 170 11.70 -4.63 -1.39
C GLY A 170 11.07 -3.42 -2.10
N THR A 171 10.79 -2.31 -1.43
CA THR A 171 10.28 -1.13 -2.14
C THR A 171 11.34 -0.60 -3.11
N VAL A 172 11.02 -0.79 -4.38
CA VAL A 172 11.32 0.18 -5.42
C VAL A 172 12.83 0.35 -5.71
N LYS A 173 13.39 -0.66 -6.39
CA LYS A 173 14.43 -0.42 -7.41
C LYS A 173 13.86 0.00 -8.78
N LYS A 174 12.59 0.43 -8.87
CA LYS A 174 11.93 0.72 -10.16
C LYS A 174 11.14 2.03 -10.29
N ALA A 175 10.92 2.83 -9.25
CA ALA A 175 10.21 4.11 -9.42
C ALA A 175 11.16 5.23 -9.85
N PHE A 176 12.47 5.14 -9.60
CA PHE A 176 13.43 6.18 -10.03
C PHE A 176 14.83 5.66 -10.40
N HIS A 177 14.95 4.41 -10.88
CA HIS A 177 16.18 3.97 -11.54
C HIS A 177 15.97 3.94 -13.04
N ASN A 178 16.52 4.95 -13.71
CA ASN A 178 16.91 4.92 -15.11
C ASN A 178 18.03 3.88 -15.33
N ASP A 179 17.87 2.62 -14.88
CA ASP A 179 18.92 1.60 -14.94
C ASP A 179 18.44 0.27 -15.49
N HIS A 180 17.93 0.34 -16.71
CA HIS A 180 18.38 -0.57 -17.77
C HIS A 180 19.40 0.09 -18.73
N MET A 181 19.99 1.23 -18.33
CA MET A 181 21.01 1.95 -19.11
C MET A 181 22.46 1.76 -18.60
N HIS A 182 22.68 1.17 -17.41
CA HIS A 182 24.04 0.96 -16.90
C HIS A 182 24.86 -0.13 -17.62
N ASP A 183 24.21 -1.08 -18.32
CA ASP A 183 24.90 -2.00 -19.24
C ASP A 183 25.14 -1.41 -20.64
N TYR A 184 24.56 -0.24 -20.94
CA TYR A 184 24.75 0.45 -22.23
C TYR A 184 25.90 1.47 -22.19
N LYS A 185 26.12 2.13 -21.05
CA LYS A 185 27.18 3.16 -20.89
C LYS A 185 28.61 2.62 -20.81
N LYS A 186 28.83 1.32 -20.60
CA LYS A 186 30.18 0.71 -20.72
C LYS A 186 30.66 0.54 -22.18
N SER A 187 29.84 0.92 -23.16
CA SER A 187 30.16 0.78 -24.60
C SER A 187 30.49 2.09 -25.32
N GLN A 188 30.55 3.23 -24.64
CA GLN A 188 30.80 4.54 -25.28
C GLN A 188 32.16 5.20 -24.98
N ASN A 189 33.12 4.50 -24.37
CA ASN A 189 34.52 4.95 -24.32
C ASN A 189 35.44 4.11 -25.23
N ILE A 190 35.13 4.07 -26.52
CA ILE A 190 36.13 3.77 -27.55
C ILE A 190 36.02 4.88 -28.60
N ASN A 191 36.81 5.93 -28.38
CA ASN A 191 37.03 6.97 -29.37
C ASN A 191 37.64 6.38 -30.65
N ASN A 192 37.04 6.77 -31.77
CA ASN A 192 37.63 7.00 -33.09
C ASN A 192 38.51 5.90 -33.71
N LYS A 193 37.92 5.14 -34.65
CA LYS A 193 38.28 5.18 -36.08
C LYS A 193 37.40 4.23 -36.91
N SER A 194 36.98 4.74 -38.05
CA SER A 194 36.50 4.07 -39.27
C SER A 194 36.67 2.54 -39.36
N ILE A 195 35.62 1.84 -39.82
CA ILE A 195 35.61 0.73 -40.82
C ILE A 195 34.52 -0.31 -40.50
N GLY A 196 33.60 -0.49 -41.47
CA GLY A 196 33.15 -1.83 -41.87
C GLY A 196 31.79 -2.32 -41.37
N LEU A 197 30.76 -2.13 -42.22
CA LEU A 197 29.36 -2.57 -42.12
C LEU A 197 29.09 -4.11 -41.97
N LYS A 198 30.07 -4.95 -41.59
CA LYS A 198 29.87 -6.43 -41.52
C LYS A 198 29.62 -7.00 -40.12
N LYS A 199 29.65 -6.20 -39.04
CA LYS A 199 29.43 -6.68 -37.64
C LYS A 199 27.98 -6.64 -37.13
N HIS A 200 27.05 -6.02 -37.87
CA HIS A 200 25.66 -5.83 -37.40
C HIS A 200 24.77 -7.08 -37.52
N MET A 201 25.08 -8.03 -38.41
CA MET A 201 24.26 -9.24 -38.57
C MET A 201 24.53 -10.32 -37.51
N VAL A 202 25.76 -10.42 -36.99
CA VAL A 202 26.13 -11.44 -35.99
C VAL A 202 25.77 -11.00 -34.56
N ARG A 203 25.75 -9.69 -34.29
CA ARG A 203 25.32 -9.14 -32.99
C ARG A 203 23.81 -9.21 -32.77
N SER A 204 22.98 -9.04 -33.81
CA SER A 204 21.53 -9.17 -33.69
C SER A 204 21.09 -10.61 -33.45
N PHE A 205 21.80 -11.59 -34.02
CA PHE A 205 21.53 -13.02 -33.82
C PHE A 205 21.94 -13.50 -32.41
N LYS A 206 23.09 -13.05 -31.89
CA LYS A 206 23.51 -13.33 -30.50
C LYS A 206 22.60 -12.66 -29.46
N LEU A 207 22.07 -11.47 -29.72
CA LEU A 207 21.12 -10.80 -28.82
C LEU A 207 19.75 -11.50 -28.84
N LYS A 208 19.27 -11.94 -30.01
CA LYS A 208 18.05 -12.75 -30.13
C LYS A 208 18.17 -14.09 -29.40
N ASN A 209 19.31 -14.79 -29.53
CA ASN A 209 19.52 -16.06 -28.83
C ASN A 209 19.73 -15.89 -27.31
N LYS A 210 20.23 -14.74 -26.86
CA LYS A 210 20.37 -14.43 -25.42
C LYS A 210 19.04 -14.03 -24.79
N LEU A 211 18.20 -13.28 -25.51
CA LEU A 211 16.81 -13.02 -25.10
C LEU A 211 15.96 -14.29 -25.20
N SER A 212 16.11 -15.12 -26.24
CA SER A 212 15.38 -16.39 -26.32
C SER A 212 15.74 -17.30 -25.17
N ASN A 213 17.03 -17.46 -24.83
CA ASN A 213 17.45 -18.26 -23.68
C ASN A 213 16.96 -17.71 -22.32
N ILE A 214 16.72 -16.40 -22.19
CA ILE A 214 16.13 -15.79 -20.99
C ILE A 214 14.60 -15.97 -20.99
N VAL A 215 13.94 -15.83 -22.13
CA VAL A 215 12.50 -16.10 -22.31
C VAL A 215 12.19 -17.59 -22.13
N ASP A 216 13.06 -18.49 -22.60
CA ASP A 216 12.97 -19.94 -22.45
C ASP A 216 13.28 -20.39 -21.01
N LYS A 217 14.09 -19.61 -20.26
CA LYS A 217 14.28 -19.78 -18.81
C LYS A 217 13.10 -19.24 -18.00
N LEU A 218 12.58 -18.07 -18.34
CA LEU A 218 11.37 -17.48 -17.73
C LEU A 218 10.11 -18.32 -18.02
N HIS A 219 10.09 -19.04 -19.15
CA HIS A 219 9.03 -19.99 -19.45
C HIS A 219 9.01 -21.22 -18.52
N LYS A 220 10.07 -21.50 -17.76
CA LYS A 220 10.15 -22.69 -16.92
C LYS A 220 9.53 -22.54 -15.54
N ASP A 221 9.40 -21.32 -15.00
CA ASP A 221 8.68 -21.11 -13.75
C ASP A 221 7.39 -20.33 -13.95
N LYS A 222 6.28 -21.07 -14.00
CA LYS A 222 4.94 -20.50 -14.10
C LYS A 222 4.62 -19.58 -12.92
N CYS A 223 5.18 -19.85 -11.72
CA CYS A 223 4.98 -19.01 -10.54
C CYS A 223 5.60 -17.62 -10.75
N GLU A 224 6.82 -17.58 -11.30
CA GLU A 224 7.51 -16.32 -11.59
C GLU A 224 6.73 -15.49 -12.64
N LEU A 225 6.24 -16.15 -13.70
CA LEU A 225 5.41 -15.48 -14.70
C LEU A 225 4.07 -14.97 -14.14
N LEU A 226 3.43 -15.73 -13.25
CA LEU A 226 2.22 -15.32 -12.55
C LEU A 226 2.49 -14.06 -11.72
N MET A 227 3.59 -14.01 -10.97
CA MET A 227 3.96 -12.86 -10.15
C MET A 227 4.32 -11.63 -10.98
N ILE A 228 5.08 -11.79 -12.06
CA ILE A 228 5.37 -10.68 -12.99
C ILE A 228 4.07 -10.12 -13.59
N TYR A 229 3.11 -11.00 -13.90
CA TYR A 229 1.81 -10.58 -14.40
C TYR A 229 0.96 -9.84 -13.35
N LEU A 230 0.84 -10.37 -12.13
CA LEU A 230 0.07 -9.73 -11.06
C LEU A 230 0.70 -8.40 -10.63
N ASP A 231 2.03 -8.33 -10.52
CA ASP A 231 2.77 -7.09 -10.29
C ASP A 231 2.50 -6.04 -11.38
N TYR A 232 2.45 -6.48 -12.64
CA TYR A 232 2.12 -5.61 -13.76
C TYR A 232 0.71 -5.03 -13.60
N MET A 233 -0.28 -5.88 -13.33
CA MET A 233 -1.68 -5.45 -13.17
C MET A 233 -1.91 -4.60 -11.92
N ALA A 234 -1.27 -4.92 -10.80
CA ALA A 234 -1.32 -4.12 -9.58
C ALA A 234 -0.75 -2.72 -9.80
N THR A 235 0.35 -2.60 -10.55
CA THR A 235 0.93 -1.30 -10.89
C THR A 235 0.02 -0.50 -11.83
N ASP A 236 -0.53 -1.14 -12.87
CA ASP A 236 -1.43 -0.49 -13.83
C ASP A 236 -2.69 0.09 -13.15
N LEU A 237 -3.23 -0.63 -12.15
CA LEU A 237 -4.48 -0.29 -11.50
C LEU A 237 -4.29 0.65 -10.28
N LEU A 238 -3.35 0.33 -9.39
CA LEU A 238 -3.17 1.05 -8.11
C LEU A 238 -2.17 2.20 -8.20
N TYR A 239 -1.28 2.17 -9.20
CA TYR A 239 -0.22 3.16 -9.38
C TYR A 239 -0.21 3.76 -10.79
N PRO A 240 -1.34 4.32 -11.28
CA PRO A 240 -1.44 4.85 -12.65
C PRO A 240 -0.49 6.03 -12.92
N MET A 241 0.05 6.67 -11.88
CA MET A 241 1.07 7.70 -11.99
C MET A 241 2.46 7.18 -12.35
N VAL A 242 2.71 5.88 -12.20
CA VAL A 242 3.99 5.28 -12.54
C VAL A 242 4.02 4.97 -14.03
N ILE A 243 5.03 5.50 -14.73
CA ILE A 243 5.25 5.19 -16.15
C ILE A 243 5.66 3.72 -16.27
N GLN A 244 4.70 2.87 -16.62
CA GLN A 244 4.92 1.44 -16.78
C GLN A 244 5.37 1.12 -18.21
N PRO A 245 6.47 0.37 -18.40
CA PRO A 245 6.85 -0.09 -19.74
C PRO A 245 5.81 -1.07 -20.31
N ALA A 246 5.83 -1.27 -21.63
CA ALA A 246 5.00 -2.30 -22.26
C ALA A 246 5.28 -3.69 -21.66
N PRO A 247 4.26 -4.57 -21.55
CA PRO A 247 4.44 -5.87 -20.93
C PRO A 247 5.41 -6.73 -21.75
N ILE A 248 6.24 -7.49 -21.04
CA ILE A 248 7.15 -8.46 -21.65
C ILE A 248 6.36 -9.49 -22.45
N PHE A 249 6.99 -10.05 -23.49
CA PHE A 249 6.34 -10.98 -24.41
C PHE A 249 5.61 -12.13 -23.71
N ALA A 250 6.19 -12.68 -22.63
CA ALA A 250 5.66 -13.81 -21.90
C ALA A 250 4.31 -13.54 -21.21
N ILE A 251 4.08 -12.32 -20.70
CA ILE A 251 2.82 -11.96 -20.01
C ILE A 251 1.85 -11.15 -20.86
N ARG A 252 2.30 -10.60 -22.01
CA ARG A 252 1.54 -9.67 -22.85
C ARG A 252 0.15 -10.19 -23.23
N LYS A 253 0.04 -11.47 -23.58
CA LYS A 253 -1.26 -12.05 -23.96
C LYS A 253 -2.27 -12.04 -22.81
N TYR A 254 -1.81 -12.23 -21.57
CA TYR A 254 -2.66 -12.21 -20.38
C TYR A 254 -3.05 -10.77 -20.05
N VAL A 255 -2.08 -9.85 -20.02
CA VAL A 255 -2.34 -8.41 -19.80
C VAL A 255 -3.39 -7.89 -20.79
N ASN A 256 -3.22 -8.18 -22.09
CA ASN A 256 -4.17 -7.75 -23.11
C ASN A 256 -5.57 -8.34 -22.92
N ALA A 257 -5.67 -9.58 -22.44
CA ALA A 257 -6.94 -10.26 -22.24
C ALA A 257 -7.65 -9.86 -20.94
N THR A 258 -6.92 -9.38 -19.93
CA THR A 258 -7.48 -9.13 -18.59
C THR A 258 -7.52 -7.66 -18.20
N LYS A 259 -6.80 -6.75 -18.87
CA LYS A 259 -6.72 -5.35 -18.46
C LYS A 259 -8.09 -4.70 -18.29
N GLU A 260 -8.96 -4.82 -19.29
CA GLU A 260 -10.33 -4.27 -19.19
C GLU A 260 -11.16 -4.91 -18.06
N LEU A 261 -10.90 -6.19 -17.72
CA LEU A 261 -11.59 -6.86 -16.61
C LEU A 261 -11.17 -6.29 -15.25
N PHE A 262 -9.88 -5.99 -15.05
CA PHE A 262 -9.39 -5.33 -13.83
C PHE A 262 -10.00 -3.94 -13.67
N HIS A 263 -9.95 -3.12 -14.73
CA HIS A 263 -10.53 -1.77 -14.73
C HIS A 263 -12.05 -1.80 -14.54
N SER A 264 -12.74 -2.77 -15.14
CA SER A 264 -14.19 -2.96 -14.94
C SER A 264 -14.53 -3.41 -13.53
N GLY A 265 -13.73 -4.31 -12.93
CA GLY A 265 -13.88 -4.74 -11.55
C GLY A 265 -13.71 -3.58 -10.58
N MET A 266 -12.68 -2.74 -10.78
CA MET A 266 -12.40 -1.56 -9.96
C MET A 266 -13.59 -0.58 -9.91
N ILE A 267 -14.37 -0.44 -11.00
CA ILE A 267 -15.50 0.50 -11.03
C ILE A 267 -16.85 -0.16 -10.74
N CYS A 268 -16.87 -1.46 -10.44
CA CYS A 268 -18.10 -2.21 -10.23
C CYS A 268 -18.55 -2.13 -8.75
N GLY A 269 -19.64 -1.42 -8.51
CA GLY A 269 -20.18 -1.18 -7.17
C GLY A 269 -20.69 -2.43 -6.43
N ASN A 270 -21.18 -3.42 -7.17
CA ASN A 270 -21.77 -4.63 -6.61
C ASN A 270 -20.68 -5.69 -6.34
N HIS A 271 -20.57 -6.15 -5.10
CA HIS A 271 -19.54 -7.08 -4.65
C HIS A 271 -19.59 -8.44 -5.36
N TYR A 272 -20.78 -8.94 -5.69
CA TYR A 272 -20.96 -10.23 -6.37
C TYR A 272 -20.54 -10.13 -7.84
N GLU A 273 -20.92 -9.06 -8.54
CA GLU A 273 -20.47 -8.78 -9.89
C GLU A 273 -18.96 -8.49 -9.95
N ARG A 274 -18.38 -7.81 -8.95
CA ARG A 274 -16.92 -7.68 -8.80
C ARG A 274 -16.22 -9.03 -8.79
N HIS A 275 -16.71 -9.96 -7.96
CA HIS A 275 -16.14 -11.30 -7.88
C HIS A 275 -16.21 -12.07 -9.22
N LYS A 276 -17.24 -11.83 -10.04
CA LYS A 276 -17.27 -12.41 -11.40
C LYS A 276 -16.13 -11.92 -12.29
N TYR A 277 -15.63 -10.70 -12.11
CA TYR A 277 -14.43 -10.24 -12.82
C TYR A 277 -13.19 -11.00 -12.34
N VAL A 278 -13.05 -11.22 -11.02
CA VAL A 278 -12.00 -12.05 -10.43
C VAL A 278 -12.00 -13.45 -11.05
N GLN A 279 -13.17 -14.09 -11.13
CA GLN A 279 -13.34 -15.41 -11.76
C GLN A 279 -12.92 -15.42 -13.24
N LYS A 280 -13.37 -14.44 -14.03
CA LYS A 280 -13.00 -14.33 -15.45
C LYS A 280 -11.50 -14.16 -15.65
N ILE A 281 -10.86 -13.32 -14.82
CA ILE A 281 -9.40 -13.11 -14.86
C ILE A 281 -8.68 -14.41 -14.51
N PHE A 282 -9.12 -15.08 -13.44
CA PHE A 282 -8.57 -16.36 -13.02
C PHE A 282 -8.62 -17.39 -14.15
N ASP A 283 -9.77 -17.54 -14.81
CA ASP A 283 -9.95 -18.50 -15.90
C ASP A 283 -9.00 -18.22 -17.08
N ILE A 284 -8.72 -16.94 -17.37
CA ILE A 284 -7.79 -16.54 -18.43
C ILE A 284 -6.33 -16.90 -18.09
N ILE A 285 -5.95 -16.77 -16.82
CA ILE A 285 -4.56 -16.98 -16.37
C ILE A 285 -4.31 -18.35 -15.75
N GLU A 286 -5.31 -19.23 -15.72
CA GLU A 286 -5.26 -20.51 -15.01
C GLU A 286 -4.02 -21.34 -15.37
N ASN A 287 -3.57 -21.26 -16.62
CA ASN A 287 -2.40 -21.99 -17.10
C ASN A 287 -1.06 -21.53 -16.50
N LEU A 288 -1.01 -20.33 -15.89
CA LEU A 288 0.12 -19.79 -15.12
C LEU A 288 0.09 -20.27 -13.66
N ILE A 289 -1.02 -20.81 -13.19
CA ILE A 289 -1.16 -21.19 -11.79
C ILE A 289 -0.55 -22.58 -11.56
N PRO A 290 0.30 -22.76 -10.54
CA PRO A 290 0.81 -24.07 -10.16
C PRO A 290 -0.34 -25.04 -9.82
N LYS A 291 -0.20 -26.30 -10.23
CA LYS A 291 -1.18 -27.35 -9.94
C LYS A 291 -0.95 -27.98 -8.56
N ASP A 292 0.26 -27.87 -8.06
CA ASP A 292 0.72 -28.32 -6.75
C ASP A 292 0.57 -27.21 -5.71
N ASP A 293 0.55 -27.58 -4.42
CA ASP A 293 0.55 -26.64 -3.28
C ASP A 293 1.91 -25.93 -3.10
N LYS A 294 2.60 -25.63 -4.19
CA LYS A 294 3.79 -24.78 -4.15
C LYS A 294 3.40 -23.42 -3.59
N ASN A 295 4.18 -22.96 -2.62
CA ASN A 295 3.98 -21.64 -2.05
C ASN A 295 4.34 -20.60 -3.12
N ILE A 296 3.39 -19.74 -3.46
CA ILE A 296 3.61 -18.61 -4.36
C ILE A 296 4.35 -17.54 -3.57
N ASP A 297 5.58 -17.19 -3.98
CA ASP A 297 6.32 -16.06 -3.41
C ASP A 297 5.69 -14.74 -3.89
N GLU A 298 5.00 -14.07 -2.99
CA GLU A 298 4.27 -12.83 -3.24
C GLU A 298 4.95 -11.61 -2.63
N THR A 299 6.20 -11.73 -2.17
CA THR A 299 6.90 -10.70 -1.39
C THR A 299 6.85 -9.33 -2.07
N ILE A 300 7.13 -9.28 -3.38
CA ILE A 300 7.09 -8.05 -4.18
C ILE A 300 5.68 -7.48 -4.28
N LEU A 301 4.67 -8.35 -4.43
CA LEU A 301 3.28 -7.94 -4.58
C LEU A 301 2.69 -7.44 -3.25
N ARG A 302 3.10 -8.04 -2.11
CA ARG A 302 2.73 -7.59 -0.74
C ARG A 302 3.03 -6.11 -0.51
N GLN A 303 4.11 -5.61 -1.07
CA GLN A 303 4.54 -4.21 -0.90
C GLN A 303 3.64 -3.23 -1.65
N LYS A 304 3.07 -3.65 -2.78
CA LYS A 304 2.18 -2.82 -3.62
C LYS A 304 0.74 -2.82 -3.11
N LEU A 305 0.28 -3.97 -2.64
CA LEU A 305 -1.06 -4.11 -2.08
C LEU A 305 -1.13 -3.46 -0.70
N GLY A 306 -0.08 -3.61 0.12
CA GLY A 306 -0.22 -3.38 1.56
C GLY A 306 -1.10 -4.48 2.19
N ALA A 307 -1.07 -4.57 3.52
CA ALA A 307 -2.19 -5.10 4.32
C ALA A 307 -2.90 -6.40 3.86
N ILE A 308 -2.19 -7.40 3.32
CA ILE A 308 -2.83 -8.59 2.75
C ILE A 308 -3.65 -9.40 3.77
N LYS A 309 -3.35 -9.26 5.07
CA LYS A 309 -4.09 -9.92 6.17
C LYS A 309 -5.60 -9.66 6.12
N THR A 310 -6.05 -8.47 5.74
CA THR A 310 -7.47 -8.15 5.54
C THR A 310 -8.14 -9.11 4.54
N HIS A 311 -7.35 -9.63 3.60
CA HIS A 311 -7.79 -10.47 2.52
C HIS A 311 -7.20 -11.90 2.56
N GLU A 312 -6.55 -12.28 3.66
CA GLU A 312 -6.05 -13.64 3.82
C GLU A 312 -7.23 -14.60 4.00
N SER A 313 -7.21 -15.69 3.23
CA SER A 313 -8.29 -16.69 3.16
C SER A 313 -8.58 -17.42 4.49
N LYS A 314 -7.72 -17.24 5.48
CA LYS A 314 -7.92 -17.65 6.86
C LYS A 314 -7.86 -16.43 7.75
N ASN A 315 -8.95 -15.68 7.81
CA ASN A 315 -9.17 -14.82 8.96
C ASN A 315 -9.27 -15.77 10.17
N ASP A 316 -8.19 -15.91 10.93
CA ASP A 316 -8.18 -16.51 12.27
C ASP A 316 -8.94 -15.63 13.29
N SER A 317 -9.87 -14.79 12.81
CA SER A 317 -10.77 -14.04 13.69
C SER A 317 -11.79 -15.04 14.27
N PRO A 318 -11.89 -15.20 15.60
CA PRO A 318 -12.73 -16.22 16.24
C PRO A 318 -14.25 -16.05 16.03
N MET A 319 -14.69 -15.07 15.24
CA MET A 319 -16.11 -14.80 14.98
C MET A 319 -16.33 -14.41 13.52
N ASP A 320 -17.25 -15.13 12.86
CA ASP A 320 -17.72 -14.87 11.49
C ASP A 320 -18.28 -13.44 11.37
N ILE A 321 -17.46 -12.51 10.87
CA ILE A 321 -17.94 -11.19 10.48
C ILE A 321 -18.58 -11.35 9.11
N ASN A 322 -19.89 -11.14 9.08
CA ASN A 322 -20.70 -11.15 7.87
C ASN A 322 -21.04 -9.70 7.51
N SER A 323 -20.18 -9.07 6.72
CA SER A 323 -20.48 -7.76 6.11
C SER A 323 -20.81 -7.97 4.65
N GLN A 324 -21.91 -7.37 4.19
CA GLN A 324 -22.26 -7.42 2.78
C GLN A 324 -21.44 -6.43 1.94
N GLY A 325 -20.86 -5.40 2.57
CA GLY A 325 -20.27 -4.27 1.88
C GLY A 325 -21.33 -3.37 1.24
N LYS A 326 -21.13 -2.06 1.28
CA LYS A 326 -22.04 -1.09 0.67
C LYS A 326 -21.86 -1.05 -0.85
N GLU A 327 -22.95 -1.12 -1.59
CA GLU A 327 -22.92 -0.86 -3.03
C GLU A 327 -22.87 0.64 -3.33
N ILE A 328 -22.09 1.02 -4.33
CA ILE A 328 -21.97 2.42 -4.74
C ILE A 328 -21.61 2.55 -6.23
N LYS A 329 -22.13 3.60 -6.87
CA LYS A 329 -21.69 4.00 -8.22
C LYS A 329 -20.40 4.81 -8.12
N ILE A 330 -19.35 4.35 -8.79
CA ILE A 330 -18.09 5.10 -8.88
C ILE A 330 -18.28 6.32 -9.77
N THR A 331 -18.00 7.49 -9.21
CA THR A 331 -18.02 8.80 -9.90
C THR A 331 -16.64 9.41 -10.01
N LYS A 332 -15.69 8.93 -9.20
CA LYS A 332 -14.32 9.44 -9.13
C LYS A 332 -13.34 8.29 -8.86
N VAL A 333 -12.25 8.25 -9.63
CA VAL A 333 -11.11 7.36 -9.37
C VAL A 333 -9.98 8.16 -8.76
N LEU A 334 -9.17 7.52 -7.90
CA LEU A 334 -8.20 8.21 -7.04
C LEU A 334 -7.25 9.15 -7.81
N PHE A 335 -6.76 8.74 -8.98
CA PHE A 335 -5.83 9.56 -9.80
C PHE A 335 -6.45 10.06 -11.12
N GLY A 336 -7.77 10.33 -11.14
CA GLY A 336 -8.55 10.55 -12.36
C GLY A 336 -8.91 12.00 -12.74
N GLY A 337 -8.31 13.02 -12.15
CA GLY A 337 -8.72 14.43 -12.36
C GLY A 337 -7.64 15.47 -12.08
N SER A 338 -7.98 16.74 -12.28
CA SER A 338 -7.13 17.87 -11.87
C SER A 338 -7.40 18.24 -10.42
N ASP A 339 -6.37 18.21 -9.60
CA ASP A 339 -6.47 18.51 -8.18
C ASP A 339 -6.31 20.00 -7.89
N ASN A 340 -7.08 20.51 -6.93
CA ASN A 340 -6.75 21.76 -6.24
C ASN A 340 -6.31 21.45 -4.80
N ASN A 341 -5.22 20.69 -4.66
CA ASN A 341 -4.76 20.11 -3.39
C ASN A 341 -4.41 21.15 -2.31
N ASN A 342 -4.11 22.40 -2.68
CA ASN A 342 -3.57 23.38 -1.75
C ASN A 342 -4.56 23.88 -0.68
N GLU A 343 -5.84 24.04 -1.02
CA GLU A 343 -6.83 24.52 -0.04
C GLU A 343 -7.24 23.40 0.93
N GLN A 344 -7.44 22.18 0.42
CA GLN A 344 -7.66 20.99 1.23
C GLN A 344 -6.47 20.73 2.15
N TRP A 345 -5.24 20.89 1.66
CA TRP A 345 -4.02 20.73 2.43
C TRP A 345 -3.97 21.67 3.64
N LYS A 346 -4.26 22.95 3.46
CA LYS A 346 -4.29 23.94 4.55
C LYS A 346 -5.30 23.57 5.63
N GLN A 347 -6.49 23.12 5.23
CA GLN A 347 -7.52 22.67 6.18
C GLN A 347 -7.06 21.44 6.97
N ILE A 348 -6.45 20.46 6.30
CA ILE A 348 -5.88 19.27 6.92
C ILE A 348 -4.83 19.67 7.96
N ILE A 349 -3.81 20.44 7.58
CA ILE A 349 -2.72 20.83 8.47
C ILE A 349 -3.22 21.62 9.68
N ASN A 350 -4.15 22.56 9.48
CA ASN A 350 -4.73 23.33 10.60
C ASN A 350 -5.44 22.40 11.60
N LYS A 351 -6.22 21.43 11.12
CA LYS A 351 -6.89 20.45 11.98
C LYS A 351 -5.88 19.61 12.74
N LEU A 352 -4.87 19.07 12.05
CA LEU A 352 -3.87 18.19 12.68
C LEU A 352 -3.00 18.92 13.71
N ASN A 353 -2.65 20.18 13.48
CA ASN A 353 -1.94 20.99 14.46
C ASN A 353 -2.76 21.20 15.75
N SER A 354 -4.08 21.43 15.62
CA SER A 354 -4.96 21.55 16.80
C SER A 354 -5.01 20.26 17.63
N GLU A 355 -4.97 19.10 16.98
CA GLU A 355 -4.93 17.80 17.66
C GLU A 355 -3.57 17.58 18.34
N LYS A 356 -2.46 17.92 17.65
CA LYS A 356 -1.09 17.83 18.17
C LYS A 356 -0.92 18.57 19.49
N GLU A 357 -1.34 19.83 19.55
CA GLU A 357 -1.20 20.67 20.75
C GLU A 357 -1.90 20.04 21.96
N ASN A 358 -3.09 19.47 21.76
CA ASN A 358 -3.85 18.82 22.82
C ASN A 358 -3.17 17.55 23.33
N VAL A 359 -2.68 16.69 22.44
CA VAL A 359 -2.03 15.43 22.81
C VAL A 359 -0.71 15.70 23.54
N LEU A 360 0.18 16.53 22.97
CA LEU A 360 1.47 16.83 23.58
C LEU A 360 1.30 17.49 24.96
N ARG A 361 0.33 18.40 25.11
CA ARG A 361 0.04 19.02 26.40
C ARG A 361 -0.37 18.01 27.48
N LEU A 362 -1.19 17.02 27.14
CA LEU A 362 -1.67 16.01 28.08
C LEU A 362 -0.60 14.96 28.40
N PHE A 363 0.14 14.51 27.39
CA PHE A 363 1.23 13.55 27.55
C PHE A 363 2.34 14.12 28.46
N LEU A 364 2.77 15.36 28.21
CA LEU A 364 3.82 16.01 28.99
C LEU A 364 3.37 16.36 30.42
N ARG A 365 2.08 16.65 30.64
CA ARG A 365 1.53 16.79 32.01
C ARG A 365 1.63 15.50 32.80
N LYS A 366 1.35 14.35 32.18
CA LYS A 366 1.49 13.03 32.81
C LYS A 366 2.95 12.65 33.06
N ALA A 367 3.85 12.93 32.12
CA ALA A 367 5.30 12.70 32.29
C ALA A 367 5.88 13.53 33.44
N ASN A 368 5.50 14.81 33.53
CA ASN A 368 5.90 15.66 34.65
C ASN A 368 5.33 15.15 35.99
N MET A 369 4.06 14.71 36.06
CA MET A 369 3.52 14.11 37.29
C MET A 369 4.23 12.82 37.70
N LYS A 370 4.62 11.97 36.74
CA LYS A 370 5.43 10.76 37.02
C LYS A 370 6.82 11.13 37.56
N ASN A 371 7.50 12.10 36.94
CA ASN A 371 8.79 12.60 37.43
C ASN A 371 8.66 13.22 38.84
N TYR A 372 7.58 13.96 39.11
CA TYR A 372 7.32 14.45 40.47
C TYR A 372 7.08 13.31 41.45
N MET A 373 6.34 12.26 41.09
CA MET A 373 6.11 11.08 41.93
C MET A 373 7.39 10.27 42.17
N GLU A 374 8.25 10.09 41.17
CA GLU A 374 9.54 9.41 41.32
C GLU A 374 10.51 10.22 42.18
N VAL A 375 10.57 11.54 41.98
CA VAL A 375 11.35 12.44 42.87
C VAL A 375 10.78 12.42 44.29
N PHE A 376 9.46 12.36 44.46
CA PHE A 376 8.80 12.27 45.76
C PHE A 376 9.06 10.92 46.46
N LEU A 377 9.12 9.82 45.71
CA LEU A 377 9.46 8.49 46.21
C LEU A 377 10.95 8.38 46.57
N MET A 378 11.84 8.92 45.75
CA MET A 378 13.28 8.97 46.06
C MET A 378 13.59 9.88 47.26
N THR A 379 12.86 10.99 47.43
CA THR A 379 13.00 11.83 48.64
C THR A 379 12.38 11.20 49.88
N ALA A 380 11.32 10.40 49.75
CA ALA A 380 10.74 9.64 50.86
C ALA A 380 11.64 8.49 51.34
N GLU A 381 12.44 7.87 50.45
CA GLU A 381 13.46 6.89 50.84
C GLU A 381 14.66 7.54 51.53
N PHE A 382 15.04 8.75 51.14
CA PHE A 382 16.11 9.52 51.80
C PHE A 382 15.75 10.01 53.22
N ILE A 383 14.46 10.08 53.56
CA ILE A 383 13.96 10.45 54.90
C ILE A 383 13.86 9.23 55.83
N LYS A 384 14.07 8.01 55.31
CA LYS A 384 14.05 6.75 56.07
C LYS A 384 15.45 6.16 56.38
N MET A 385 16.53 6.82 55.96
CA MET A 385 17.90 6.60 56.46
C MET A 385 18.24 7.65 57.50
#